data_AF-A0A957M3B6-F1
#
_entry.id   AF-A0A957M3B6-F1
#
_cell.length_a   1.000
_cell.length_b   1.000
_cell.length_c   1.000
_cell.angle_alpha   90.00
_cell.angle_beta   90.00
_cell.angle_gamma   90.00
#
_symmetry.space_group_name_H-M   'P 1'
#
loop_
_entity.id
_entity.type
_entity.pdbx_description
1 polymer ?
#
loop_
_entity_poly.entity_id
_entity_poly.type
_entity_poly.pdbx_seq_one_letter_code
_entity_poly.pdbx_strand_id
1 'polypeptide(L)'
;MSTLGALIRFARQVVMSVVSQLTQQLNIVREQALAPLRSMVQAVVGGMWRGDGAVAFVDELSSLMIPGVGRVGDDIQLYNRNLQHAVEIIDNADRQVTSMANSLGDIFAAVY
;
A
#
# COMPACT_ATOMS: atom_id res chain seq x y z
N MET A 1 19.39 -25.76 -6.10
CA MET A 1 18.70 -24.48 -5.80
C MET A 1 19.61 -23.68 -4.90
N SER A 2 20.07 -22.50 -5.31
CA SER A 2 20.94 -21.67 -4.46
C SER A 2 20.15 -21.14 -3.27
N THR A 3 20.79 -21.08 -2.11
CA THR A 3 20.23 -20.48 -0.87
C THR A 3 19.74 -19.05 -1.11
N LEU A 4 20.40 -18.32 -2.00
CA LEU A 4 20.02 -16.98 -2.44
C LEU A 4 18.61 -16.92 -3.06
N GLY A 5 18.29 -17.87 -3.96
CA GLY A 5 16.97 -17.93 -4.60
C GLY A 5 15.84 -18.26 -3.63
N ALA A 6 16.11 -19.04 -2.58
CA ALA A 6 15.14 -19.32 -1.52
C ALA A 6 14.85 -18.06 -0.67
N LEU A 7 15.89 -17.30 -0.32
CA LEU A 7 15.76 -16.06 0.45
C LEU A 7 14.98 -14.97 -0.33
N ILE A 8 15.24 -14.84 -1.64
CA ILE A 8 14.53 -13.88 -2.50
C ILE A 8 13.05 -14.24 -2.63
N ARG A 9 12.71 -15.52 -2.79
CA ARG A 9 11.31 -15.98 -2.82
C ARG A 9 10.59 -15.76 -1.49
N PHE A 10 11.26 -16.01 -0.37
CA PHE A 10 10.72 -15.73 0.96
C PHE A 10 10.46 -14.23 1.15
N ALA A 11 11.45 -13.39 0.81
CA ALA A 11 11.30 -11.93 0.87
C ALA A 11 10.11 -11.44 0.03
N ARG A 12 9.95 -11.97 -1.19
CA ARG A 12 8.78 -11.67 -2.05
C ARG A 12 7.46 -12.03 -1.36
N GLN A 13 7.37 -13.21 -0.76
CA GLN A 13 6.15 -13.66 -0.09
C GLN A 13 5.79 -12.76 1.11
N VAL A 14 6.79 -12.35 1.89
CA VAL A 14 6.59 -11.41 3.00
C VAL A 14 6.09 -10.05 2.48
N VAL A 15 6.72 -9.50 1.43
CA VAL A 15 6.29 -8.22 0.85
C VAL A 15 4.88 -8.30 0.26
N MET A 16 4.54 -9.38 -0.43
CA MET A 16 3.17 -9.60 -0.93
C MET A 16 2.14 -9.68 0.21
N SER A 17 2.50 -10.31 1.33
CA SER A 17 1.63 -10.35 2.51
C SER A 17 1.39 -8.94 3.06
N VAL A 18 2.43 -8.13 3.18
CA VAL A 18 2.32 -6.73 3.63
C VAL A 18 1.48 -5.90 2.66
N VAL A 19 1.69 -6.04 1.34
CA VAL A 19 0.87 -5.35 0.31
C VAL A 19 -0.61 -5.71 0.43
N SER A 20 -0.92 -6.99 0.65
CA SER A 20 -2.29 -7.45 0.86
C SER A 20 -2.92 -6.82 2.11
N GLN A 21 -2.18 -6.81 3.23
CA GLN A 21 -2.63 -6.16 4.47
C GLN A 21 -2.84 -4.65 4.31
N LEU A 22 -1.96 -3.96 3.60
CA LEU A 22 -2.11 -2.53 3.29
C LEU A 22 -3.35 -2.26 2.45
N THR A 23 -3.64 -3.12 1.48
CA THR A 23 -4.85 -3.00 0.64
C THR A 23 -6.12 -3.16 1.47
N GLN A 24 -6.14 -4.10 2.43
CA GLN A 24 -7.25 -4.25 3.36
C GLN A 24 -7.41 -3.00 4.25
N GLN A 25 -6.32 -2.45 4.78
CA GLN A 25 -6.36 -1.23 5.58
C GLN A 25 -6.89 -0.04 4.77
N LEU A 26 -6.55 0.06 3.48
CA LEU A 26 -7.10 1.09 2.61
C LEU A 26 -8.63 0.98 2.47
N ASN A 27 -9.16 -0.23 2.34
CA ASN A 27 -10.61 -0.45 2.28
C ASN A 27 -11.28 -0.08 3.59
N ILE A 28 -10.68 -0.40 4.73
CA ILE A 28 -11.18 0.00 6.06
C ILE A 28 -11.24 1.53 6.15
N VAL A 29 -10.16 2.23 5.78
CA VAL A 29 -10.11 3.71 5.80
C VAL A 29 -11.20 4.31 4.90
N ARG A 30 -11.39 3.78 3.69
CA ARG A 30 -12.37 4.31 2.74
C ARG A 30 -13.81 4.00 3.13
N GLU A 31 -14.12 2.75 3.45
CA GLU A 31 -15.49 2.28 3.60
C GLU A 31 -15.97 2.39 5.05
N GLN A 32 -15.10 2.17 6.02
CA GLN A 32 -15.49 2.10 7.43
C GLN A 32 -15.22 3.40 8.18
N ALA A 33 -14.30 4.25 7.71
CA ALA A 33 -14.03 5.54 8.33
C ALA A 33 -14.62 6.71 7.53
N LEU A 34 -14.26 6.88 6.25
CA LEU A 34 -14.71 8.04 5.48
C LEU A 34 -16.21 8.03 5.17
N ALA A 35 -16.81 6.87 4.86
CA ALA A 35 -18.22 6.82 4.51
C ALA A 35 -19.14 7.22 5.68
N PRO A 36 -18.94 6.72 6.92
CA PRO A 36 -19.73 7.17 8.08
C PRO A 36 -19.51 8.64 8.41
N LEU A 37 -18.28 9.15 8.32
CA LEU A 37 -18.03 10.58 8.58
C LEU A 37 -18.79 11.47 7.60
N ARG A 38 -18.81 11.11 6.32
CA ARG A 38 -19.59 11.84 5.30
C ARG A 38 -21.09 11.72 5.52
N SER A 39 -21.59 10.55 5.92
CA SER A 39 -23.02 10.37 6.19
C SER A 39 -23.47 11.17 7.42
N MET A 40 -22.64 11.24 8.46
CA MET A 40 -22.90 12.07 9.64
C MET A 40 -22.94 13.55 9.29
N VAL A 41 -21.98 14.05 8.50
CA VAL A 41 -22.01 15.44 8.00
C VAL A 41 -23.29 15.71 7.21
N GLN A 42 -23.68 14.83 6.30
CA GLN A 42 -24.92 14.98 5.52
C GLN A 42 -26.17 14.98 6.39
N ALA A 43 -26.24 14.12 7.40
CA ALA A 43 -27.37 14.09 8.33
C ALA A 43 -27.50 15.41 9.11
N VAL A 44 -26.38 15.97 9.57
CA VAL A 44 -26.35 17.26 10.29
C VAL A 44 -26.74 18.41 9.35
N VAL A 45 -26.16 18.49 8.15
CA VAL A 45 -26.51 19.50 7.14
C VAL A 45 -27.97 19.37 6.69
N GLY A 46 -28.52 18.16 6.64
CA GLY A 46 -29.93 17.87 6.37
C GLY A 46 -30.89 18.34 7.48
N GLY A 47 -30.36 18.89 8.57
CA GLY A 47 -31.14 19.50 9.64
C GLY A 47 -31.57 18.54 10.74
N MET A 48 -30.99 17.33 10.79
CA MET A 48 -31.17 16.41 11.93
C MET A 48 -30.64 17.04 13.23
N TRP A 49 -29.61 17.88 13.12
CA TRP A 49 -29.07 18.69 14.21
C TRP A 49 -28.84 20.11 13.72
N ARG A 50 -29.24 21.10 14.53
CA ARG A 50 -29.16 22.53 14.21
C ARG A 50 -28.60 23.31 15.40
N GLY A 51 -28.01 24.46 15.10
CA GLY A 51 -27.38 25.35 16.07
C GLY A 51 -25.86 25.43 15.90
N ASP A 52 -25.22 26.31 16.65
CA ASP A 52 -23.80 26.64 16.47
C ASP A 52 -22.87 25.42 16.66
N GLY A 53 -23.23 24.51 17.57
CA GLY A 53 -22.50 23.24 17.75
C GLY A 53 -22.59 22.31 16.55
N ALA A 54 -23.71 22.31 15.81
CA ALA A 54 -23.87 21.52 14.59
C ALA A 54 -22.99 22.06 13.46
N VAL A 55 -22.89 23.40 13.36
CA VAL A 55 -22.01 24.07 12.40
C VAL A 55 -20.55 23.78 12.72
N ALA A 56 -20.14 23.97 13.98
CA ALA A 56 -18.76 23.70 14.42
C ALA A 56 -18.36 22.22 14.21
N PHE A 57 -19.26 21.29 14.47
CA PHE A 57 -19.04 19.87 14.21
C PHE A 57 -18.84 19.57 12.72
N VAL A 58 -19.69 20.11 11.85
CA VAL A 58 -19.55 19.95 10.39
C VAL A 58 -18.24 20.57 9.91
N ASP A 59 -17.88 21.74 10.42
CA ASP A 59 -16.62 22.40 10.08
C ASP A 59 -15.42 21.57 10.50
N GLU A 60 -15.37 21.05 11.73
CA GLU A 60 -14.24 20.27 12.22
C GLU A 60 -14.10 18.94 11.47
N LEU A 61 -15.22 18.25 11.20
CA LEU A 61 -15.19 17.03 10.40
C LEU A 61 -14.76 17.29 8.96
N SER A 62 -15.25 18.35 8.34
CA SER A 62 -15.01 18.64 6.92
C SER A 62 -13.61 19.23 6.68
N SER A 63 -13.10 20.04 7.61
CA SER A 63 -11.83 20.73 7.46
C SER A 63 -10.63 19.94 7.99
N LEU A 64 -10.82 19.11 9.03
CA LEU A 64 -9.72 18.43 9.70
C LEU A 64 -9.84 16.91 9.59
N MET A 65 -10.95 16.33 10.04
CA MET A 65 -11.02 14.88 10.23
C MET A 65 -11.11 14.12 8.90
N ILE A 66 -12.03 14.49 8.01
CA ILE A 66 -12.19 13.85 6.68
C ILE A 66 -10.91 14.00 5.84
N PRO A 67 -10.29 15.19 5.72
CA PRO A 67 -9.01 15.33 5.02
C PRO A 67 -7.87 14.57 5.71
N GLY A 68 -7.85 14.53 7.04
CA GLY A 68 -6.85 13.79 7.82
C GLY A 68 -6.90 12.29 7.53
N VAL A 69 -8.10 11.69 7.57
CA VAL A 69 -8.31 10.28 7.23
C VAL A 69 -8.02 10.02 5.74
N GLY A 70 -8.35 10.98 4.85
CA GLY A 70 -7.98 10.92 3.44
C GLY A 70 -6.46 10.78 3.23
N ARG A 71 -5.66 11.61 3.93
CA ARG A 71 -4.19 11.54 3.87
C ARG A 71 -3.63 10.18 4.29
N VAL A 72 -4.20 9.55 5.32
CA VAL A 72 -3.81 8.18 5.71
C VAL A 72 -4.03 7.20 4.55
N GLY A 73 -5.16 7.33 3.84
CA GLY A 73 -5.43 6.53 2.64
C GLY A 73 -4.44 6.78 1.51
N ASP A 74 -3.95 8.01 1.34
CA ASP A 74 -2.95 8.37 0.35
C ASP A 74 -1.56 7.82 0.71
N ASP A 75 -1.19 7.89 1.99
CA ASP A 75 0.06 7.32 2.49
C ASP A 75 0.10 5.80 2.31
N ILE A 76 -1.00 5.10 2.61
CA ILE A 76 -1.12 3.65 2.37
C ILE A 76 -0.92 3.32 0.89
N GLN A 77 -1.51 4.11 -0.02
CA GLN A 77 -1.32 3.91 -1.46
C GLN A 77 0.13 4.17 -1.90
N LEU A 78 0.77 5.20 -1.34
CA LEU A 78 2.18 5.49 -1.59
C LEU A 78 3.07 4.33 -1.15
N TYR A 79 2.88 3.81 0.06
CA TYR A 79 3.62 2.65 0.55
C TYR A 79 3.40 1.42 -0.32
N ASN A 80 2.16 1.17 -0.76
CA ASN A 80 1.84 0.04 -1.63
C ASN A 80 2.61 0.14 -2.97
N ARG A 81 2.60 1.31 -3.61
CA ARG A 81 3.37 1.54 -4.85
C ARG A 81 4.87 1.34 -4.65
N ASN A 82 5.42 1.89 -3.58
CA ASN A 82 6.86 1.78 -3.29
C ASN A 82 7.26 0.31 -3.02
N LEU A 83 6.42 -0.46 -2.32
CA LEU A 83 6.66 -1.88 -2.09
C LEU A 83 6.56 -2.70 -3.37
N GLN A 84 5.58 -2.43 -4.23
CA GLN A 84 5.49 -3.07 -5.54
C GLN A 84 6.73 -2.79 -6.38
N HIS A 85 7.18 -1.53 -6.42
CA HIS A 85 8.40 -1.16 -7.13
C HIS A 85 9.65 -1.86 -6.57
N ALA A 86 9.75 -1.99 -5.24
CA ALA A 86 10.85 -2.73 -4.63
C ALA A 86 10.85 -4.22 -5.05
N VAL A 87 9.68 -4.85 -5.17
CA VAL A 87 9.57 -6.22 -5.69
C VAL A 87 10.05 -6.31 -7.13
N GLU A 88 9.66 -5.36 -7.99
CA GLU A 88 10.13 -5.32 -9.38
C GLU A 88 11.65 -5.18 -9.51
N ILE A 89 12.27 -4.35 -8.66
CA ILE A 89 13.74 -4.21 -8.61
C ILE A 89 14.39 -5.55 -8.24
N ILE A 90 13.87 -6.23 -7.22
CA ILE A 90 14.36 -7.56 -6.80
C ILE A 90 14.24 -8.57 -7.94
N ASP A 91 13.13 -8.55 -8.69
CA ASP A 91 12.91 -9.46 -9.81
C ASP A 91 13.89 -9.24 -10.94
N ASN A 92 14.15 -7.98 -11.27
CA ASN A 92 15.10 -7.62 -12.31
C ASN A 92 16.54 -7.98 -11.90
N ALA A 93 16.90 -7.77 -10.63
CA ALA A 93 18.19 -8.18 -10.10
C ALA A 93 18.37 -9.71 -10.15
N ASP A 94 17.37 -10.49 -9.77
CA ASP A 94 17.40 -11.96 -9.82
C ASP A 94 17.58 -12.49 -11.25
N ARG A 95 16.87 -11.90 -12.21
CA ARG A 95 17.03 -12.23 -13.65
C ARG A 95 18.44 -11.93 -14.15
N GLN A 96 19.00 -10.77 -13.78
CA GLN A 96 20.36 -10.38 -14.17
C GLN A 96 21.41 -11.34 -13.58
N VAL A 97 21.31 -11.65 -12.29
CA VAL A 97 22.23 -12.58 -11.62
C VAL A 97 22.15 -13.97 -12.23
N THR A 98 20.94 -14.47 -12.50
CA THR A 98 20.75 -15.79 -13.12
C THR A 98 21.33 -15.84 -14.52
N SER A 99 21.09 -14.79 -15.33
CA SER A 99 21.66 -14.68 -16.67
C SER A 99 23.19 -14.64 -16.63
N MET A 100 23.78 -13.89 -15.69
CA MET A 100 25.23 -13.79 -15.55
C MET A 100 25.84 -15.12 -15.10
N ALA A 101 25.23 -15.79 -14.12
CA ALA A 101 25.69 -17.10 -13.65
C ALA A 101 25.67 -18.16 -14.77
N ASN A 102 24.61 -18.18 -15.59
CA ASN A 102 24.53 -19.08 -16.75
C ASN A 102 25.62 -18.77 -17.77
N SER A 103 25.84 -17.49 -18.10
CA SER A 103 26.89 -17.10 -19.05
C SER A 103 28.30 -17.49 -18.58
N LEU A 104 28.59 -17.37 -17.27
CA LEU A 104 29.85 -17.85 -16.70
C LEU A 104 29.95 -19.37 -16.78
N GLY A 105 28.87 -20.09 -16.47
CA GLY A 105 28.81 -21.55 -16.60
C GLY A 105 29.11 -22.02 -18.02
N ASP A 106 28.56 -21.35 -19.04
CA ASP A 106 28.80 -21.66 -20.45
C ASP A 106 30.28 -21.42 -20.84
N ILE A 107 30.89 -20.34 -20.36
CA ILE A 107 32.32 -20.06 -20.58
C ILE A 107 33.18 -21.17 -19.95
N PHE A 108 32.89 -21.56 -18.70
CA PHE A 108 33.63 -22.63 -18.04
C PHE A 108 33.43 -23.99 -18.72
N ALA A 109 32.24 -24.28 -19.22
CA ALA A 109 31.95 -25.50 -19.98
C ALA A 109 32.56 -25.51 -21.39
N ALA A 110 32.88 -24.35 -21.96
CA ALA A 110 33.55 -24.27 -23.26
C ALA A 110 35.08 -24.43 -23.17
N VAL A 111 35.66 -24.20 -22.00
CA VAL A 111 37.12 -24.24 -21.76
C VAL A 111 37.56 -25.59 -21.15
N TYR A 112 36.62 -26.43 -20.72
CA TYR A 112 36.85 -27.76 -20.15
C TYR A 112 36.16 -28.84 -20.98
#